data_AF-A0A101JIV5-F1
#
_entry.id   AF-A0A101JIV5-F1
#
_cell.length_a   1.000
_cell.length_b   1.000
_cell.length_c   1.000
_cell.angle_alpha   90.00
_cell.angle_beta   90.00
_cell.angle_gamma   90.00
#
_symmetry.space_group_name_H-M   'P 1'
#
loop_
_entity.id
_entity.type
_entity.pdbx_description
1 polymer ?
#
loop_
_entity_poly.entity_id
_entity_poly.type
_entity_poly.pdbx_seq_one_letter_code
_entity_poly.pdbx_strand_id
1 'polypeptide(L)'
;MTAKKREPMDLLDEIYSLGFWMTGSLKKTNELVYRTYQKLDSSASEIRVIKTFRDVYYDLFSLDDVTCREKASCFPDENLLVLLRQQETDRKMSVLFSEICGLKHRAISMIIGKPLDTVRLMLSSGRKSIADGLLVILTWIEPSLII
;
A
#
# COMPACT_ATOMS: atom_id res chain seq x y z
N MET A 1 25.83 -8.28 -10.25
CA MET A 1 24.90 -9.07 -9.42
C MET A 1 23.96 -9.80 -10.35
N THR A 2 24.12 -11.12 -10.49
CA THR A 2 23.24 -11.97 -11.28
C THR A 2 21.87 -12.02 -10.60
N ALA A 3 20.81 -11.65 -11.31
CA ALA A 3 19.44 -11.71 -10.78
C ALA A 3 19.10 -13.17 -10.47
N LYS A 4 19.02 -13.52 -9.18
CA LYS A 4 18.48 -14.81 -8.73
C LYS A 4 17.06 -14.90 -9.31
N LYS A 5 16.76 -16.02 -9.97
CA LYS A 5 15.42 -16.27 -10.51
C LYS A 5 14.46 -16.30 -9.31
N ARG A 6 13.51 -15.35 -9.26
CA ARG A 6 12.50 -15.28 -8.20
C ARG A 6 11.63 -16.52 -8.24
N GLU A 7 11.53 -17.22 -7.12
CA GLU A 7 10.64 -18.37 -6.96
C GLU A 7 9.22 -17.90 -6.59
N PRO A 8 8.17 -18.66 -6.90
CA PRO A 8 6.79 -18.31 -6.56
C PRO A 8 6.56 -18.03 -5.06
N MET A 9 7.30 -18.71 -4.17
CA MET A 9 7.22 -18.44 -2.73
C MET A 9 7.85 -17.10 -2.34
N ASP A 10 8.87 -16.62 -3.06
CA ASP A 10 9.45 -15.30 -2.81
C ASP A 10 8.38 -14.22 -3.03
N LEU A 11 7.56 -14.36 -4.08
CA LEU A 11 6.46 -13.43 -4.35
C LEU A 11 5.36 -13.49 -3.27
N LEU A 12 5.03 -14.69 -2.79
CA LEU A 12 4.03 -14.84 -1.72
C LEU A 12 4.52 -14.16 -0.43
N ASP A 13 5.78 -14.35 -0.05
CA ASP A 13 6.39 -13.73 1.13
C ASP A 13 6.46 -12.20 0.99
N GLU A 14 6.77 -11.70 -0.21
CA GLU A 14 6.73 -10.26 -0.51
C GLU A 14 5.30 -9.70 -0.36
N ILE A 15 4.28 -10.38 -0.90
CA ILE A 15 2.87 -9.97 -0.79
C ILE A 15 2.36 -10.01 0.66
N TYR A 16 2.78 -11.01 1.44
CA TYR A 16 2.51 -11.09 2.87
C TYR A 16 3.16 -9.94 3.65
N SER A 17 4.43 -9.66 3.34
CA SER A 17 5.16 -8.54 3.95
C SER A 17 4.50 -7.21 3.63
N LEU A 18 4.08 -7.00 2.37
CA LEU A 18 3.30 -5.83 1.96
C LEU A 18 2.01 -5.71 2.78
N GLY A 19 1.24 -6.78 2.89
CA GLY A 19 -0.01 -6.78 3.66
C GLY A 19 0.20 -6.43 5.12
N PHE A 20 1.26 -6.94 5.75
CA PHE A 20 1.59 -6.62 7.13
C PHE A 20 1.98 -5.15 7.30
N TRP A 21 2.86 -4.61 6.45
CA TRP A 21 3.24 -3.20 6.49
C TRP A 21 2.07 -2.25 6.20
N MET A 22 1.12 -2.67 5.39
CA MET A 22 -0.06 -1.86 5.06
C MET A 22 -1.14 -1.89 6.15
N THR A 23 -1.31 -3.01 6.86
CA THR A 23 -2.43 -3.21 7.79
C THR A 23 -2.05 -3.23 9.26
N GLY A 24 -0.78 -3.46 9.59
CA GLY A 24 -0.29 -3.63 10.96
C GLY A 24 -0.86 -4.87 11.69
N SER A 25 -1.55 -5.76 10.99
CA SER A 25 -2.28 -6.87 11.61
C SER A 25 -2.17 -8.14 10.78
N LEU A 26 -1.71 -9.23 11.41
CA LEU A 26 -1.69 -10.57 10.81
C LEU A 26 -3.06 -11.01 10.32
N LYS A 27 -4.14 -10.72 11.08
CA LYS A 27 -5.50 -11.09 10.70
C LYS A 27 -5.94 -10.35 9.42
N LYS A 28 -5.76 -9.03 9.37
CA LYS A 28 -6.10 -8.23 8.17
C LYS A 28 -5.21 -8.59 6.98
N THR A 29 -3.94 -8.90 7.24
CA THR A 29 -2.98 -9.35 6.22
C THR A 29 -3.43 -10.67 5.60
N ASN A 30 -3.78 -11.67 6.41
CA ASN A 30 -4.27 -12.96 5.90
C ASN A 30 -5.50 -12.79 4.99
N GLU A 31 -6.47 -11.99 5.40
CA GLU A 31 -7.67 -11.73 4.59
C GLU A 31 -7.32 -11.04 3.26
N LEU A 32 -6.48 -10.00 3.31
CA LEU A 32 -6.03 -9.27 2.13
C LEU A 32 -5.30 -10.17 1.14
N VAL A 33 -4.34 -10.96 1.61
CA VAL A 33 -3.56 -11.87 0.76
C VAL A 33 -4.45 -12.97 0.19
N TYR A 34 -5.29 -13.58 1.02
CA TYR A 34 -6.23 -14.61 0.58
C TYR A 34 -7.14 -14.10 -0.55
N ARG A 35 -7.81 -12.96 -0.36
CA ARG A 35 -8.68 -12.37 -1.40
C ARG A 35 -7.92 -11.95 -2.66
N THR A 36 -6.66 -11.54 -2.52
CA THR A 36 -5.81 -11.22 -3.65
C THR A 36 -5.62 -12.44 -4.55
N TYR A 37 -5.19 -13.57 -3.98
CA TYR A 37 -4.95 -14.78 -4.75
C TYR A 37 -6.24 -15.46 -5.24
N GLN A 38 -7.38 -15.28 -4.55
CA GLN A 38 -8.68 -15.74 -5.07
C GLN A 38 -9.09 -15.06 -6.38
N LYS A 39 -8.67 -13.81 -6.63
CA LYS A 39 -9.00 -13.05 -7.85
C LYS A 39 -8.03 -13.31 -9.01
N LEU A 40 -7.06 -14.21 -8.84
CA LEU A 40 -5.96 -14.42 -9.78
C LEU A 40 -5.95 -15.85 -10.34
N ASP A 41 -5.59 -15.93 -11.62
CA ASP A 41 -5.32 -17.21 -12.28
C ASP A 41 -3.90 -17.70 -11.93
N SER A 42 -3.65 -19.01 -12.02
CA SER A 42 -2.34 -19.61 -11.73
C SER A 42 -1.20 -19.14 -12.63
N SER A 43 -1.51 -18.49 -13.76
CA SER A 43 -0.55 -17.91 -14.72
C SER A 43 -0.39 -16.39 -14.58
N ALA A 44 -0.92 -15.78 -13.51
CA ALA A 44 -0.84 -14.33 -13.31
C ALA A 44 0.62 -13.85 -13.18
N SER A 45 0.98 -12.83 -13.95
CA SER A 45 2.27 -12.14 -13.82
C SER A 45 2.38 -11.42 -12.48
N GLU A 46 3.59 -11.26 -11.94
CA GLU A 46 3.90 -10.48 -10.73
C GLU A 46 3.21 -9.10 -10.69
N ILE A 47 3.27 -8.34 -11.79
CA ILE A 47 2.62 -7.02 -11.89
C ILE A 47 1.11 -7.13 -11.70
N ARG A 48 0.48 -8.17 -12.25
CA ARG A 48 -0.96 -8.43 -12.08
C ARG A 48 -1.27 -8.78 -10.63
N VAL A 49 -0.44 -9.58 -9.96
CA VAL A 49 -0.60 -9.91 -8.54
C VAL A 49 -0.56 -8.65 -7.67
N ILE A 50 0.46 -7.82 -7.83
CA ILE A 50 0.64 -6.61 -7.01
C ILE A 50 -0.44 -5.57 -7.31
N LYS A 51 -0.89 -5.46 -8.57
CA LYS A 51 -2.03 -4.61 -8.92
C LYS A 51 -3.32 -5.10 -8.27
N THR A 52 -3.60 -6.40 -8.33
CA THR A 52 -4.78 -6.97 -7.66
C THR A 52 -4.70 -6.83 -6.14
N PHE A 53 -3.51 -6.94 -5.54
CA PHE A 53 -3.30 -6.66 -4.12
C PHE A 53 -3.73 -5.24 -3.75
N ARG A 54 -3.31 -4.24 -4.54
CA ARG A 54 -3.73 -2.84 -4.34
C ARG A 54 -5.25 -2.68 -4.44
N ASP A 55 -5.85 -3.26 -5.48
CA ASP A 55 -7.29 -3.14 -5.71
C ASP A 55 -8.08 -3.78 -4.56
N VAL A 56 -7.67 -4.97 -4.08
CA VAL A 56 -8.29 -5.64 -2.93
C VAL A 56 -8.08 -4.87 -1.63
N TYR A 57 -6.92 -4.23 -1.43
CA TYR A 57 -6.69 -3.37 -0.27
C TYR A 57 -7.71 -2.23 -0.23
N TYR A 58 -7.93 -1.56 -1.36
CA TYR A 58 -8.95 -0.52 -1.44
C TYR A 58 -10.35 -1.10 -1.23
N ASP A 59 -10.70 -2.23 -1.85
CA ASP A 59 -12.01 -2.85 -1.65
C ASP A 59 -12.31 -3.17 -0.17
N LEU A 60 -11.29 -3.61 0.58
CA LEU A 60 -11.42 -4.02 1.98
C LEU A 60 -11.37 -2.86 2.96
N PHE A 61 -10.52 -1.86 2.72
CA PHE A 61 -10.18 -0.85 3.74
C PHE A 61 -10.58 0.58 3.37
N SER A 62 -11.03 0.85 2.14
CA SER A 62 -11.47 2.21 1.76
C SER A 62 -12.77 2.65 2.43
N LEU A 63 -13.57 1.71 2.93
CA LEU A 63 -14.89 1.99 3.51
C LEU A 63 -14.89 1.95 5.03
N ASP A 64 -14.19 1.01 5.66
CA ASP A 64 -14.23 0.81 7.12
C ASP A 64 -13.60 1.97 7.93
N ASP A 65 -12.72 2.77 7.31
CA ASP A 65 -12.03 3.87 7.99
C ASP A 65 -12.77 5.21 7.88
N VAL A 66 -13.81 5.30 7.03
CA VAL A 66 -14.66 6.49 6.88
C VAL A 66 -15.82 6.46 7.88
N THR A 67 -16.37 5.28 8.15
CA THR A 67 -17.63 5.13 8.89
C THR A 67 -17.51 5.22 10.41
N CYS A 68 -16.33 5.02 11.00
CA CYS A 68 -16.21 4.81 12.44
C CYS A 68 -15.48 5.89 13.26
N ARG A 69 -14.76 6.86 12.65
CA ARG A 69 -13.91 7.78 13.45
C ARG A 69 -14.11 9.27 13.27
N GLU A 70 -14.75 9.72 12.20
CA GLU A 70 -14.91 11.14 11.92
C GLU A 70 -16.39 11.52 11.78
N LYS A 71 -17.22 11.09 12.74
CA LYS A 71 -18.45 11.84 13.03
C LYS A 71 -18.07 13.10 13.82
N ALA A 72 -17.35 14.02 13.19
CA ALA A 72 -17.10 15.35 13.76
C ALA A 72 -16.62 16.33 12.67
N SER A 73 -17.57 17.05 12.08
CA SER A 73 -17.57 18.51 11.88
C SER A 73 -16.37 19.24 11.23
N CYS A 74 -15.31 18.59 10.76
CA CYS A 74 -14.06 19.27 10.40
C CYS A 74 -13.74 19.35 8.90
N PHE A 75 -14.44 18.57 8.06
CA PHE A 75 -14.25 18.63 6.60
C PHE A 75 -15.60 18.73 5.90
N PRO A 76 -15.87 19.83 5.18
CA PRO A 76 -17.15 20.02 4.50
C PRO A 76 -17.32 19.12 3.25
N ASP A 77 -16.26 18.41 2.83
CA ASP A 77 -16.29 17.53 1.66
C ASP A 77 -15.65 16.17 1.99
N GLU A 78 -16.51 15.18 2.23
CA GLU A 78 -16.11 13.78 2.46
C GLU A 78 -15.28 13.22 1.30
N ASN A 79 -15.48 13.72 0.07
CA ASN A 79 -14.73 13.26 -1.10
C ASN A 79 -13.27 13.70 -1.06
N LEU A 80 -12.98 14.90 -0.53
CA LEU A 80 -11.61 15.39 -0.41
C LEU A 80 -10.80 14.53 0.57
N LEU A 81 -11.40 14.12 1.68
CA LEU A 81 -10.77 13.23 2.66
C LEU A 81 -10.45 11.86 2.08
N VAL A 82 -11.38 11.29 1.30
CA VAL A 82 -11.15 10.02 0.60
C VAL A 82 -9.99 10.14 -0.39
N LEU A 83 -9.94 11.22 -1.17
CA LEU A 83 -8.86 11.48 -2.13
C LEU A 83 -7.49 11.64 -1.45
N LEU A 84 -7.42 12.38 -0.34
CA LEU A 84 -6.19 12.56 0.43
C LEU A 84 -5.68 11.23 1.02
N ARG A 85 -6.59 10.40 1.57
CA ARG A 85 -6.24 9.07 2.09
C ARG A 85 -5.77 8.12 1.00
N GLN A 86 -6.42 8.13 -0.16
CA GLN A 86 -5.96 7.37 -1.33
C GLN A 86 -4.57 7.82 -1.77
N GLN A 87 -4.31 9.13 -1.78
CA GLN A 87 -3.00 9.66 -2.15
C GLN A 87 -1.90 9.21 -1.18
N GLU A 88 -2.16 9.25 0.13
CA GLU A 88 -1.19 8.79 1.13
C GLU A 88 -0.99 7.27 1.09
N THR A 89 -2.08 6.52 0.87
CA THR A 89 -2.03 5.06 0.69
C THR A 89 -1.21 4.68 -0.53
N ASP A 90 -1.44 5.33 -1.68
CA ASP A 90 -0.66 5.11 -2.90
C ASP A 90 0.81 5.53 -2.71
N ARG A 91 1.09 6.57 -1.92
CA ARG A 91 2.46 6.96 -1.56
C ARG A 91 3.16 5.88 -0.76
N LYS A 92 2.52 5.38 0.30
CA LYS A 92 3.03 4.28 1.13
C LYS A 92 3.25 3.01 0.29
N MET A 93 2.26 2.61 -0.50
CA MET A 93 2.38 1.46 -1.41
C MET A 93 3.53 1.62 -2.40
N SER A 94 3.71 2.82 -2.99
CA SER A 94 4.80 3.07 -3.94
C SER A 94 6.17 2.80 -3.32
N VAL A 95 6.39 3.26 -2.08
CA VAL A 95 7.63 3.00 -1.34
C VAL A 95 7.78 1.51 -1.06
N LEU A 96 6.74 0.86 -0.53
CA LEU A 96 6.82 -0.57 -0.20
C LEU A 96 7.04 -1.45 -1.44
N PHE A 97 6.42 -1.13 -2.58
CA PHE A 97 6.65 -1.84 -3.85
C PHE A 97 8.10 -1.70 -4.34
N SER A 98 8.74 -0.55 -4.09
CA SER A 98 10.15 -0.34 -4.39
C SER A 98 11.05 -1.13 -3.44
N GLU A 99 10.82 -1.04 -2.14
CA GLU A 99 11.75 -1.58 -1.12
C GLU A 99 11.56 -3.08 -0.85
N ILE A 100 10.33 -3.60 -0.89
CA ILE A 100 10.03 -5.02 -0.64
C ILE A 100 10.06 -5.81 -1.95
N CYS A 101 9.32 -5.35 -2.96
CA CYS A 101 9.21 -6.07 -4.24
C CYS A 101 10.29 -5.69 -5.26
N GLY A 102 11.19 -4.74 -4.96
CA GLY A 102 12.24 -4.33 -5.89
C GLY A 102 11.72 -3.75 -7.20
N LEU A 103 10.47 -3.27 -7.24
CA LEU A 103 9.83 -2.83 -8.47
C LEU A 103 10.46 -1.53 -8.97
N LYS A 104 10.75 -1.49 -10.28
CA LYS A 104 11.20 -0.27 -10.95
C LYS A 104 10.06 0.76 -11.00
N HIS A 105 10.41 2.05 -11.02
CA HIS A 105 9.44 3.15 -11.03
C HIS A 105 8.39 3.04 -12.15
N ARG A 106 8.76 2.50 -13.32
CA ARG A 106 7.83 2.26 -14.43
C ARG A 106 6.76 1.22 -14.10
N ALA A 107 7.13 0.13 -13.41
CA ALA A 107 6.18 -0.88 -12.95
C ALA A 107 5.24 -0.31 -11.89
N ILE A 108 5.78 0.45 -10.93
CA ILE A 108 4.99 1.13 -9.91
C ILE A 108 3.99 2.11 -10.56
N SER A 109 4.41 2.88 -11.56
CA SER A 109 3.52 3.76 -12.33
C SER A 109 2.37 3.02 -13.01
N MET A 110 2.61 1.83 -13.57
CA MET A 110 1.55 1.00 -14.14
C MET A 110 0.59 0.43 -13.10
N ILE A 111 1.08 0.10 -11.90
CA ILE A 111 0.28 -0.45 -10.80
C ILE A 111 -0.58 0.64 -10.15
N ILE A 112 0.03 1.79 -9.83
CA ILE A 112 -0.62 2.92 -9.15
C ILE A 112 -1.50 3.73 -10.13
N GLY A 113 -1.23 3.68 -11.43
CA GLY A 113 -1.98 4.43 -12.45
C GLY A 113 -1.68 5.93 -12.45
N LYS A 114 -0.48 6.33 -12.00
CA LYS A 114 -0.03 7.73 -11.97
C LYS A 114 1.16 7.93 -12.92
N PRO A 115 1.37 9.16 -13.42
CA PRO A 115 2.54 9.47 -14.25
C PRO A 115 3.86 9.09 -13.56
N LEU A 116 4.86 8.71 -14.36
CA LEU A 116 6.15 8.27 -13.84
C LEU A 116 6.83 9.32 -12.96
N ASP A 117 6.70 10.60 -13.31
CA ASP A 117 7.29 11.70 -12.53
C ASP A 117 6.60 11.88 -11.18
N THR A 118 5.28 11.67 -11.11
CA THR A 118 4.54 11.63 -9.84
C THR A 118 5.05 10.50 -8.95
N VAL A 119 5.25 9.30 -9.51
CA VAL A 119 5.80 8.17 -8.74
C VAL A 119 7.22 8.46 -8.26
N ARG A 120 8.06 9.09 -9.07
CA ARG A 120 9.41 9.52 -8.65
C ARG A 120 9.37 10.46 -7.46
N LEU A 121 8.46 11.44 -7.47
CA LEU A 121 8.24 12.37 -6.36
C LEU A 121 7.72 11.65 -5.11
N MET A 122 6.77 10.73 -5.25
CA MET A 122 6.23 9.94 -4.15
C MET A 122 7.32 9.07 -3.49
N LEU A 123 8.20 8.47 -4.30
CA LEU A 123 9.32 7.66 -3.82
C LEU A 123 10.40 8.49 -3.13
N SER A 124 10.79 9.63 -3.71
CA SER A 124 11.81 10.50 -3.10
C SER A 124 11.33 11.07 -1.77
N SER A 125 10.11 11.58 -1.76
CA SER A 125 9.49 12.14 -0.55
C SER A 125 9.18 11.05 0.48
N GLY A 126 8.70 9.87 0.06
CA GLY A 126 8.44 8.73 0.93
C GLY A 126 9.70 8.18 1.60
N ARG A 127 10.78 7.97 0.85
CA ARG A 127 12.07 7.56 1.45
C ARG A 127 12.63 8.60 2.41
N LYS A 128 12.48 9.89 2.09
CA LYS A 128 12.84 10.97 3.00
C LYS A 128 12.03 10.90 4.30
N SER A 129 10.71 10.64 4.21
CA SER A 129 9.88 10.45 5.39
C SER A 129 10.32 9.25 6.25
N ILE A 130 10.84 8.16 5.67
CA ILE A 130 11.45 7.05 6.45
C ILE A 130 12.71 7.53 7.17
N ALA A 131 13.62 8.19 6.44
CA ALA A 131 14.88 8.66 6.99
C ALA A 131 14.68 9.69 8.11
N ASP A 132 13.68 10.56 7.97
CA ASP A 132 13.33 11.59 8.96
C ASP A 132 12.51 11.01 10.14
N GLY A 133 12.23 9.69 10.16
CA GLY A 133 11.38 9.04 11.17
C GLY A 133 9.89 9.38 11.05
N LEU A 134 9.50 10.18 10.07
CA LEU A 134 8.11 10.60 9.82
C LEU A 134 7.21 9.50 9.29
N LEU A 135 7.75 8.46 8.64
CA LEU A 135 6.96 7.28 8.27
C LEU A 135 6.68 6.36 9.46
N VAL A 136 7.48 6.43 10.53
CA VAL A 136 7.08 5.87 11.84
C VAL A 136 5.90 6.67 12.39
N ILE A 137 5.88 7.99 12.22
CA ILE A 137 4.77 8.83 12.71
C ILE A 137 3.45 8.56 11.94
N LEU A 138 3.49 8.24 10.65
CA LEU A 138 2.28 7.86 9.89
C LEU A 138 1.86 6.39 10.05
N THR A 139 2.74 5.54 10.60
CA THR A 139 2.41 4.13 10.90
C THR A 139 2.13 3.88 12.39
N TRP A 140 2.33 4.88 13.26
CA TRP A 140 2.21 4.74 14.72
C TRP A 140 1.41 5.84 15.44
N ILE A 141 0.65 6.69 14.74
CA ILE A 141 -0.47 7.36 15.44
C ILE A 141 -1.60 6.33 15.54
N GLU A 142 -1.48 5.41 16.50
CA GLU A 142 -2.66 5.09 17.28
C GLU A 142 -3.03 6.38 18.03
N PRO A 143 -4.21 6.98 17.84
CA PRO A 143 -4.64 8.12 18.66
C PRO A 143 -5.03 7.69 20.09
N SER A 144 -4.54 6.56 20.60
CA SER A 144 -4.76 6.08 21.97
C SER A 144 -3.90 6.82 23.02
N LEU A 145 -3.03 7.77 22.61
CA LEU A 145 -2.09 8.45 23.51
C LEU A 145 -2.05 9.98 23.39
N ILE A 146 -3.13 10.63 22.95
CA ILE A 146 -3.31 12.08 23.15
C ILE A 146 -4.62 12.31 23.91
N ILE A 147 -4.47 12.29 25.24
CA ILE A 147 -5.36 12.71 26.34
C ILE A 147 -6.68 11.94 26.50
#